data_AF-A0A8D8W743-F1
#
_entry.id   AF-A0A8D8W743-F1
#
_cell.length_a   1.000
_cell.length_b   1.000
_cell.length_c   1.000
_cell.angle_alpha   90.00
_cell.angle_beta   90.00
_cell.angle_gamma   90.00
#
_symmetry.space_group_name_H-M   'P 1'
#
loop_
_entity.id
_entity.type
_entity.pdbx_description
1 polymer ?
#
loop_
_entity_poly.entity_id
_entity_poly.type
_entity_poly.pdbx_seq_one_letter_code
_entity_poly.pdbx_strand_id
1 'polypeptide(L)'
;KLLKLSAPNIIIKNEKRMLQESVDALFDNGRRGRVILGTNKRPLKSLSDIIKGKQGRFRQNLLGKRVDYSGRSVITVGPFLKLNQCGLPRKTQIVINLCKPKRFVRTFLVCPELTVNLV
;
A
#
# COMPACT_ATOMS: atom_id res chain seq x y z
N LYS A 1 -31.87 20.42 10.83
CA LYS A 1 -32.87 20.26 11.93
C LYS A 1 -33.10 21.59 12.67
N LEU A 2 -32.06 22.30 13.10
CA LEU A 2 -32.16 23.59 13.82
C LEU A 2 -32.87 24.73 13.07
N LEU A 3 -32.72 24.81 11.74
CA LEU A 3 -33.45 25.79 10.91
C LEU A 3 -34.97 25.60 10.96
N LYS A 4 -35.45 24.36 11.14
CA LYS A 4 -36.89 24.06 11.23
C LYS A 4 -37.48 24.37 12.62
N LEU A 5 -36.63 24.53 13.63
CA LEU A 5 -37.02 24.78 15.02
C LEU A 5 -36.91 26.27 15.40
N SER A 6 -36.68 27.16 14.43
CA SER A 6 -36.48 28.60 14.65
C SER A 6 -35.43 28.91 15.73
N ALA A 7 -34.33 28.13 15.72
CA ALA A 7 -33.27 28.29 16.70
C ALA A 7 -32.63 29.69 16.59
N PRO A 8 -32.18 30.30 17.71
CA PRO A 8 -31.52 31.60 17.72
C PRO A 8 -30.36 31.70 16.73
N ASN A 9 -30.18 32.88 16.13
CA ASN A 9 -29.15 33.15 15.13
C ASN A 9 -27.72 32.81 15.61
N ILE A 10 -27.44 32.94 16.91
CA ILE A 10 -26.14 32.62 17.52
C ILE A 10 -25.84 31.12 17.38
N ILE A 11 -26.83 30.26 17.67
CA ILE A 11 -26.68 28.80 17.59
C ILE A 11 -26.47 28.38 16.14
N ILE A 12 -27.24 28.96 15.21
CA ILE A 12 -27.12 28.69 13.77
C ILE A 12 -25.71 29.08 13.26
N LYS A 13 -25.18 30.22 13.70
CA LYS A 13 -23.82 30.65 13.32
C LYS A 13 -22.75 29.70 13.87
N ASN A 14 -22.88 29.23 15.11
CA ASN A 14 -21.91 28.30 15.70
C ASN A 14 -21.93 26.92 15.01
N GLU A 15 -23.11 26.41 14.67
CA GLU A 15 -23.26 25.18 13.91
C GLU A 15 -22.66 25.28 12.50
N LYS A 16 -22.90 26.38 11.79
CA LYS A 16 -22.26 26.63 10.50
C LYS A 16 -20.73 26.67 10.61
N ARG A 17 -20.19 27.27 11.68
CA ARG A 17 -18.74 27.27 11.95
C ARG A 17 -18.21 25.85 12.19
N MET A 18 -18.87 25.07 13.04
CA MET A 18 -18.49 23.68 13.32
C MET A 18 -18.55 22.78 12.09
N LEU A 19 -19.59 22.98 11.25
CA LEU A 19 -19.73 22.28 9.99
C LEU A 19 -18.57 22.60 9.04
N GLN A 20 -18.20 23.88 8.92
CA GLN A 20 -17.07 24.29 8.10
C GLN A 20 -15.76 23.68 8.60
N GLU A 21 -15.51 23.69 9.92
CA GLU A 21 -14.31 23.07 10.51
C GLU A 21 -14.25 21.56 10.25
N SER A 22 -15.40 20.88 10.26
CA SER A 22 -15.49 19.46 9.93
C SER A 22 -15.17 19.19 8.45
N VAL A 23 -15.67 20.03 7.54
CA VAL A 23 -15.38 19.94 6.11
C VAL A 23 -13.92 20.26 5.82
N ASP A 24 -13.36 21.29 6.44
CA ASP A 24 -11.97 21.68 6.28
C ASP A 24 -11.03 20.56 6.75
N ALA A 25 -11.32 19.94 7.89
CA ALA A 25 -10.53 18.82 8.40
C ALA A 25 -10.64 17.54 7.55
N LEU A 26 -11.77 17.33 6.85
CA LEU A 26 -11.92 16.23 5.91
C LEU A 26 -10.98 16.38 4.71
N PHE A 27 -10.90 17.59 4.15
CA PHE A 27 -10.06 17.87 2.99
C PHE A 27 -8.58 18.03 3.34
N ASP A 28 -8.27 18.76 4.41
CA ASP A 28 -6.90 19.10 4.80
C ASP A 28 -6.81 19.32 6.32
N ASN A 29 -6.54 18.24 7.06
CA ASN A 29 -6.51 18.25 8.51
C ASN A 29 -5.19 18.89 8.99
N GLY A 30 -5.28 20.07 9.59
CA GLY A 30 -4.14 20.79 10.14
C GLY A 30 -3.64 21.98 9.32
N ARG A 31 -4.25 22.28 8.17
CA ARG A 31 -3.97 23.53 7.44
C ARG A 31 -4.48 24.77 8.17
N ARG A 32 -5.59 24.65 8.91
CA ARG A 32 -6.16 25.72 9.73
C ARG A 32 -6.66 25.16 11.05
N GLY A 33 -6.34 25.87 12.14
CA GLY A 33 -6.84 25.56 13.48
C GLY A 33 -6.21 24.32 14.12
N ARG A 34 -6.92 23.73 15.09
CA ARG A 34 -6.46 22.58 15.87
C ARG A 34 -6.68 21.30 15.05
N VAL A 35 -5.64 20.48 14.95
CA VAL A 35 -5.72 19.19 14.26
C VAL A 35 -6.72 18.27 14.97
N ILE A 36 -7.64 17.67 14.21
CA ILE A 36 -8.58 16.70 14.77
C ILE A 36 -7.84 15.40 15.05
N LEU A 37 -7.90 14.97 16.31
CA LEU A 37 -7.22 13.79 16.82
C LEU A 37 -8.22 12.63 16.95
N GLY A 38 -7.78 11.42 16.60
CA GLY A 38 -8.54 10.18 16.85
C GLY A 38 -8.29 9.60 18.24
N THR A 39 -8.75 8.36 18.44
CA THR A 39 -8.77 7.64 19.74
C THR A 39 -7.40 7.54 20.44
N ASN A 40 -6.28 7.62 19.68
CA ASN A 40 -4.92 7.52 20.21
C ASN A 40 -4.13 8.84 20.13
N LYS A 41 -4.79 10.00 20.16
CA LYS A 41 -4.17 11.33 19.91
C LYS A 41 -3.39 11.40 18.59
N ARG A 42 -3.67 10.48 17.66
CA ARG A 42 -3.08 10.47 16.33
C ARG A 42 -3.93 11.38 15.44
N PRO A 43 -3.31 12.29 14.65
CA PRO A 43 -4.06 13.10 13.71
C PRO A 43 -4.77 12.20 12.69
N LEU A 44 -6.04 12.49 12.43
CA LEU A 44 -6.80 11.81 11.38
C LEU A 44 -6.19 12.17 10.01
N LYS A 45 -6.07 11.19 9.12
CA LYS A 45 -5.59 11.42 7.76
C LYS A 45 -6.69 12.09 6.94
N SER A 46 -6.38 13.25 6.38
CA SER A 46 -7.26 13.95 5.44
C SER A 46 -7.19 13.37 4.03
N LEU A 47 -8.12 13.77 3.16
CA LEU A 47 -8.07 13.40 1.74
C LEU A 47 -6.77 13.89 1.07
N SER A 48 -6.30 15.09 1.44
CA SER A 48 -5.03 15.61 0.94
C SER A 48 -3.83 14.76 1.36
N ASP A 49 -3.82 14.23 2.58
CA ASP A 49 -2.75 13.34 3.09
C ASP A 49 -2.76 11.97 2.42
N ILE A 50 -3.94 11.49 2.00
CA ILE A 50 -4.06 10.24 1.25
C ILE A 50 -3.44 10.41 -0.14
N ILE A 51 -3.56 11.60 -0.72
CA ILE A 51 -3.06 11.90 -2.06
C ILE A 51 -1.56 12.20 -2.05
N LYS A 52 -1.12 13.05 -1.12
CA LYS A 52 0.25 13.60 -1.06
C LYS A 52 1.19 12.75 -0.19
N GLY A 53 2.49 13.01 -0.31
CA GLY A 53 3.52 12.42 0.54
C GLY A 53 4.08 11.07 0.08
N LYS A 54 5.08 10.57 0.83
CA LYS A 54 5.79 9.31 0.51
C LYS A 54 4.90 8.08 0.59
N GLN A 55 3.98 8.06 1.55
CA GLN A 55 2.98 7.00 1.73
C GLN A 55 1.63 7.34 1.06
N GLY A 56 1.60 8.37 0.20
CA GLY A 56 0.41 8.77 -0.53
C GLY A 56 0.10 7.81 -1.68
N ARG A 57 -1.14 7.85 -2.16
CA ARG A 57 -1.67 6.97 -3.21
C ARG A 57 -0.90 7.10 -4.53
N PHE A 58 -0.46 8.30 -4.90
CA PHE A 58 0.33 8.47 -6.12
C PHE A 58 1.65 7.68 -6.07
N ARG A 59 2.41 7.80 -4.98
CA ARG A 59 3.71 7.15 -4.89
C ARG A 59 3.62 5.65 -4.57
N GLN A 60 2.64 5.23 -3.79
CA GLN A 60 2.46 3.81 -3.47
C GLN A 60 1.79 3.01 -4.57
N ASN A 61 0.85 3.60 -5.32
CA ASN A 61 0.02 2.84 -6.27
C ASN A 61 0.29 3.17 -7.73
N LEU A 62 0.80 4.36 -8.06
CA LEU A 62 1.04 4.74 -9.46
C LEU A 62 2.51 4.59 -9.89
N LEU A 63 3.49 4.70 -8.98
CA LEU A 63 4.92 4.53 -9.31
C LEU A 63 5.42 3.08 -9.24
N GLY A 64 4.68 2.18 -8.59
CA GLY A 64 5.03 0.77 -8.51
C GLY A 64 3.92 -0.03 -7.86
N LYS A 65 3.36 -1.00 -8.58
CA LYS A 65 2.32 -1.90 -8.06
C LYS A 65 2.92 -3.25 -7.69
N ARG A 66 2.21 -3.97 -6.83
CA ARG A 66 2.47 -5.40 -6.66
C ARG A 66 2.01 -6.11 -7.93
N VAL A 67 2.89 -6.93 -8.47
CA VAL A 67 2.66 -7.66 -9.72
C VAL A 67 2.47 -9.14 -9.43
N ASP A 68 1.53 -9.75 -10.13
CA ASP A 68 1.33 -11.19 -10.10
C ASP A 68 2.50 -11.91 -10.78
N TYR A 69 2.66 -13.21 -10.50
CA TYR A 69 3.78 -14.02 -11.01
C TYR A 69 5.16 -13.43 -10.65
N SER A 70 5.29 -12.90 -9.43
CA SER A 70 6.58 -12.48 -8.86
C SER A 70 7.00 -13.35 -7.68
N GLY A 71 8.31 -13.45 -7.46
CA GLY A 71 8.90 -14.21 -6.37
C GLY A 71 10.19 -13.58 -5.88
N ARG A 72 10.57 -13.88 -4.64
CA ARG A 72 11.82 -13.43 -4.02
C ARG A 72 12.47 -14.61 -3.33
N SER A 73 13.77 -14.77 -3.48
CA SER A 73 14.55 -15.83 -2.83
C SER A 73 15.98 -15.35 -2.58
N VAL A 74 16.69 -16.09 -1.73
CA VAL A 74 18.11 -15.86 -1.47
C VAL A 74 18.91 -16.36 -2.66
N ILE A 75 19.95 -15.60 -3.05
CA ILE A 75 20.85 -15.98 -4.14
C ILE A 75 22.04 -16.72 -3.53
N THR A 76 22.33 -17.91 -4.06
CA THR A 76 23.49 -18.74 -3.68
C THR A 76 24.40 -18.93 -4.89
N VAL A 77 25.71 -19.06 -4.65
CA VAL A 77 26.70 -19.25 -5.72
C VAL A 77 26.52 -20.62 -6.39
N GLY A 78 26.40 -20.63 -7.72
CA GLY A 78 26.29 -21.84 -8.55
C GLY A 78 27.49 -21.99 -9.48
N PRO A 79 28.59 -22.62 -9.06
CA PRO A 79 29.85 -22.65 -9.81
C PRO A 79 29.78 -23.42 -11.14
N PHE A 80 28.76 -24.27 -11.34
CA PHE A 80 28.57 -25.07 -12.54
C PHE A 80 27.60 -24.45 -13.57
N LEU A 81 27.04 -23.27 -13.28
CA LEU A 81 26.08 -22.60 -14.15
C LEU A 81 26.80 -21.82 -15.25
N LYS A 82 26.30 -21.91 -16.48
CA LYS A 82 26.75 -21.04 -17.59
C LYS A 82 26.19 -19.62 -17.42
N LEU A 83 26.82 -18.63 -18.07
CA LEU A 83 26.40 -17.22 -18.00
C LEU A 83 24.92 -16.97 -18.36
N ASN A 84 24.35 -17.80 -19.23
CA ASN A 84 22.95 -17.71 -19.67
C ASN A 84 21.99 -18.59 -18.85
N GLN A 85 22.43 -19.15 -17.72
CA GLN A 85 21.65 -20.05 -16.89
C GLN A 85 21.49 -19.49 -15.47
N CYS A 86 20.34 -19.75 -14.86
CA CYS A 86 20.12 -19.55 -13.44
C CYS A 86 19.42 -20.76 -12.82
N GLY A 87 19.76 -21.05 -11.57
CA GLY A 87 19.15 -22.15 -10.81
C GLY A 87 17.84 -21.71 -10.17
N LEU A 88 16.75 -22.41 -10.47
CA LEU A 88 15.45 -22.19 -9.83
C LEU A 88 15.06 -23.38 -8.95
N PRO A 89 14.62 -23.15 -7.69
CA PRO A 89 14.28 -24.24 -6.77
C PRO A 89 12.94 -24.88 -7.14
N ARG A 90 13.00 -26.15 -7.56
CA ARG A 90 11.89 -26.95 -8.11
C ARG A 90 10.65 -27.03 -7.20
N LYS A 91 10.87 -27.05 -5.88
CA LYS A 91 9.81 -27.19 -4.85
C LYS A 91 9.22 -25.87 -4.35
N THR A 92 9.81 -24.73 -4.69
CA THR A 92 9.29 -23.46 -4.18
C THR A 92 7.99 -23.06 -4.87
N GLN A 93 7.04 -22.58 -4.06
CA GLN A 93 5.75 -22.04 -4.49
C GLN A 93 5.89 -20.98 -5.59
N ILE A 94 7.03 -20.28 -5.63
CA ILE A 94 7.40 -19.29 -6.65
C ILE A 94 7.43 -19.93 -8.04
N VAL A 95 8.15 -21.04 -8.24
CA VAL A 95 8.24 -21.68 -9.57
C VAL A 95 6.89 -22.24 -10.00
N ILE A 96 6.14 -22.86 -9.08
CA ILE A 96 4.81 -23.41 -9.36
C ILE A 96 3.81 -22.31 -9.74
N ASN A 97 3.78 -21.20 -8.99
CA ASN A 97 2.88 -20.09 -9.26
C ASN A 97 3.28 -19.30 -10.52
N LEU A 98 4.58 -19.03 -10.73
CA LEU A 98 5.09 -18.35 -11.92
C LEU A 98 4.86 -19.16 -13.20
N CYS A 99 4.97 -20.49 -13.13
CA CYS A 99 4.85 -21.38 -14.28
C CYS A 99 3.44 -21.96 -14.49
N LYS A 100 2.41 -21.45 -13.80
CA LYS A 100 1.01 -21.87 -14.03
C LYS A 100 0.57 -21.78 -15.50
N PRO A 101 0.99 -20.79 -16.32
CA PRO A 101 0.97 -20.98 -17.76
C PRO A 101 2.09 -21.96 -18.13
N LYS A 102 1.74 -23.24 -18.34
CA LYS A 102 2.64 -24.42 -18.49
C LYS A 102 3.67 -24.37 -19.67
N ARG A 103 4.06 -23.20 -20.19
CA ARG A 103 4.89 -23.04 -21.41
C ARG A 103 6.30 -22.47 -21.18
N PHE A 104 6.69 -22.02 -19.98
CA PHE A 104 7.87 -21.16 -19.82
C PHE A 104 9.21 -21.83 -19.44
N VAL A 105 9.26 -23.14 -19.21
CA VAL A 105 10.46 -23.82 -18.68
C VAL A 105 11.34 -24.44 -19.77
N ARG A 106 11.72 -23.66 -20.79
CA ARG A 106 12.62 -24.17 -21.86
C ARG A 106 14.10 -23.80 -21.65
N THR A 107 14.39 -22.77 -20.85
CA THR A 107 15.75 -22.20 -20.71
C THR A 107 16.32 -22.25 -19.29
N PHE A 108 15.52 -22.66 -18.29
CA PHE A 108 15.92 -22.67 -16.88
C PHE A 108 16.29 -24.08 -16.42
N LEU A 109 17.49 -24.24 -15.87
CA LEU A 109 17.88 -25.48 -15.18
C LEU A 109 17.20 -25.48 -13.81
N VAL A 110 16.26 -26.40 -13.63
CA VAL A 110 15.54 -26.52 -12.38
C VAL A 110 16.36 -27.43 -11.46
N CYS A 111 16.99 -26.91 -10.40
CA CYS A 111 17.78 -27.76 -9.51
C CYS A 111 16.86 -28.39 -8.43
N PRO A 112 16.86 -29.72 -8.26
CA PRO A 112 16.09 -30.38 -7.19
C PRO A 112 16.71 -30.17 -5.78
N GLU A 113 17.99 -29.79 -5.70
CA GLU A 113 18.79 -29.82 -4.46
C GLU A 113 18.95 -28.48 -3.73
N LEU A 114 18.48 -27.35 -4.29
CA LEU A 114 18.39 -26.11 -3.51
C LEU A 114 17.17 -26.15 -2.57
N THR A 115 17.18 -27.09 -1.62
CA THR A 115 16.42 -26.93 -0.38
C THR A 115 17.19 -25.94 0.48
N VAL A 116 16.96 -24.64 0.21
CA VAL A 116 17.35 -23.61 1.17
C VAL A 116 16.54 -23.89 2.42
N ASN A 117 17.20 -24.36 3.48
CA ASN A 117 16.59 -24.41 4.81
C ASN A 117 16.18 -22.98 5.16
N LEU A 118 14.88 -22.71 5.10
CA LEU A 118 14.28 -21.49 5.61
C LEU A 118 14.47 -21.51 7.13
N VAL A 119 15.33 -20.64 7.64
CA VAL A 119 15.20 -20.14 9.02
C VAL A 119 14.05 -19.14 9.04
#